data_AF-A0A1S4E6T0-F1
#
_entry.id   AF-A0A1S4E6T0-F1
#
_cell.length_a   1.000
_cell.length_b   1.000
_cell.length_c   1.000
_cell.angle_alpha   90.00
_cell.angle_beta   90.00
_cell.angle_gamma   90.00
#
_symmetry.space_group_name_H-M   'P 1'
#
loop_
_entity.id
_entity.type
_entity.pdbx_description
1 polymer ?
#
loop_
_entity_poly.entity_id
_entity_poly.type
_entity_poly.pdbx_seq_one_letter_code
_entity_poly.pdbx_strand_id
1 'polypeptide(L)'
;MNIIYPENYILSPYENKYELRWNIPADNGEYINMYEVKYCIVRRRENTWSETGSGCETLELKSSDQASVELSNLFADTFYKVELRAHNSIGYSTPGQIILKTARDPSTIESPLYSSRSLRTSCASAITLSSLLLVIYLSLLS
;
A
#
# COMPACT_ATOMS: atom_id res chain seq x y z
N MET A 1 -12.98 1.21 -11.27
CA MET A 1 -13.36 -0.20 -10.98
C MET A 1 -12.41 -0.70 -9.92
N ASN A 2 -12.90 -0.99 -8.71
CA ASN A 2 -12.06 -1.40 -7.60
C ASN A 2 -11.71 -2.89 -7.74
N ILE A 3 -10.42 -3.22 -7.77
CA ILE A 3 -9.95 -4.61 -7.86
C ILE A 3 -9.95 -5.19 -6.45
N ILE A 4 -10.76 -6.22 -6.22
CA ILE A 4 -10.75 -7.00 -4.97
C ILE A 4 -9.75 -8.14 -5.16
N TYR A 5 -8.68 -8.17 -4.35
CA TYR A 5 -7.66 -9.22 -4.40
C TYR A 5 -8.14 -10.51 -3.72
N PRO A 6 -7.50 -11.67 -4.00
CA PRO A 6 -7.78 -12.96 -3.33
C PRO A 6 -7.68 -12.91 -1.80
N GLU A 7 -7.10 -11.85 -1.25
CA GLU A 7 -6.95 -11.56 0.17
C GLU A 7 -8.04 -10.64 0.74
N ASN A 8 -9.16 -10.48 0.02
CA ASN A 8 -10.36 -9.69 0.40
C ASN A 8 -10.07 -8.22 0.78
N TYR A 9 -9.22 -7.54 0.01
CA TYR A 9 -8.98 -6.10 0.17
C TYR A 9 -9.01 -5.37 -1.17
N ILE A 10 -9.25 -4.07 -1.11
CA ILE A 10 -9.26 -3.13 -2.25
C ILE A 10 -7.90 -2.44 -2.36
N LEU A 11 -7.34 -2.33 -3.58
CA LEU A 11 -6.21 -1.42 -3.82
C LEU A 11 -6.69 0.00 -4.05
N SER A 12 -6.13 0.97 -3.34
CA SER A 12 -6.13 2.35 -3.83
C SER A 12 -5.13 2.48 -4.98
N PRO A 13 -5.49 3.16 -6.08
CA PRO A 13 -4.51 3.55 -7.10
C PRO A 13 -3.54 4.63 -6.60
N TYR A 14 -3.78 5.24 -5.44
CA TYR A 14 -2.96 6.30 -4.86
C TYR A 14 -2.29 5.85 -3.57
N GLU A 15 -1.13 6.45 -3.29
CA GLU A 15 -0.31 6.18 -2.11
C GLU A 15 -0.83 6.87 -0.86
N ASN A 16 -1.52 8.01 -0.98
CA ASN A 16 -1.87 8.88 0.13
C ASN A 16 -3.37 9.19 0.27
N LYS A 17 -4.21 8.61 -0.60
CA LYS A 17 -5.64 8.89 -0.60
C LYS A 17 -6.48 7.75 -1.15
N TYR A 18 -7.78 7.79 -0.88
CA TYR A 18 -8.77 6.88 -1.43
C TYR A 18 -10.16 7.51 -1.45
N GLU A 19 -10.87 7.39 -2.56
CA GLU A 19 -12.26 7.85 -2.65
C GLU A 19 -13.22 6.74 -2.18
N LEU A 20 -13.77 6.91 -0.98
CA LEU A 20 -14.82 6.04 -0.45
C LEU A 20 -16.16 6.43 -1.09
N ARG A 21 -16.88 5.45 -1.62
CA ARG A 21 -18.22 5.61 -2.19
C ARG A 21 -19.14 4.55 -1.60
N TRP A 22 -20.39 4.91 -1.35
CA TRP A 22 -21.41 4.01 -0.83
C TRP A 22 -22.76 4.28 -1.49
N ASN A 23 -23.69 3.34 -1.33
CA ASN A 23 -25.09 3.56 -1.65
C ASN A 23 -25.78 4.08 -0.39
N ILE A 24 -26.59 5.13 -0.53
CA ILE A 24 -27.42 5.63 0.56
C ILE A 24 -28.40 4.52 0.96
N PRO A 25 -28.39 4.06 2.22
CA PRO A 25 -29.29 3.00 2.66
C PRO A 25 -30.73 3.52 2.73
N ALA A 26 -31.71 2.62 2.70
CA ALA A 26 -33.09 2.99 2.91
C ALA A 26 -33.33 3.45 4.36
N ASP A 27 -34.15 4.49 4.53
CA ASP A 27 -34.55 4.96 5.85
C ASP A 27 -35.37 3.90 6.59
N ASN A 28 -35.14 3.78 7.90
CA ASN A 28 -35.91 2.88 8.78
C ASN A 28 -37.18 3.56 9.36
N GLY A 29 -37.68 4.59 8.69
CA GLY A 29 -38.75 5.48 9.17
C GLY A 29 -38.25 6.81 9.73
N GLU A 30 -36.94 6.95 9.97
CA GLU A 30 -36.29 8.18 10.43
C GLU A 30 -35.20 8.62 9.45
N TYR A 31 -35.15 9.92 9.14
CA TYR A 31 -34.19 10.48 8.19
C TYR A 31 -32.76 10.38 8.71
N ILE A 32 -31.85 9.93 7.83
CA ILE A 32 -30.41 10.02 8.08
C ILE A 32 -30.01 11.49 8.20
N ASN A 33 -29.25 11.84 9.24
CA ASN A 33 -28.78 13.20 9.46
C ASN A 33 -27.24 13.34 9.36
N MET A 34 -26.52 12.22 9.42
CA MET A 34 -25.07 12.21 9.39
C MET A 34 -24.54 10.83 8.98
N TYR A 35 -23.35 10.79 8.37
CA TYR A 35 -22.52 9.61 8.30
C TYR A 35 -21.23 9.78 9.11
N GLU A 36 -20.78 8.70 9.73
CA GLU A 36 -19.47 8.61 10.38
C GLU A 36 -18.59 7.64 9.57
N VAL A 37 -17.40 8.11 9.20
CA VAL A 37 -16.37 7.28 8.56
C VAL A 37 -15.19 7.19 9.49
N LYS A 38 -14.86 5.98 9.95
CA LYS A 38 -13.68 5.70 10.76
C LYS A 38 -12.69 4.88 9.95
N TYR A 39 -11.42 5.25 9.94
CA TYR A 39 -10.37 4.46 9.29
C TYR A 39 -9.15 4.30 10.19
N CYS A 40 -8.67 3.07 10.31
CA CYS A 40 -7.57 2.70 11.20
C CYS A 40 -6.53 1.86 10.47
N ILE A 41 -5.26 2.07 10.80
CA ILE A 41 -4.17 1.20 10.35
C ILE A 41 -4.34 -0.21 10.95
N VAL A 42 -4.35 -1.21 10.08
CA VAL A 42 -4.45 -2.62 10.46
C VAL A 42 -3.25 -3.41 9.99
N ARG A 43 -2.94 -4.49 10.70
CA ARG A 43 -1.97 -5.50 10.28
C ARG A 43 -2.63 -6.86 10.25
N ARG A 44 -2.19 -7.71 9.34
CA ARG A 44 -2.61 -9.10 9.31
C ARG A 44 -1.80 -9.90 10.32
N ARG A 45 -2.48 -10.58 11.24
CA ARG A 45 -1.91 -11.57 12.17
C ARG A 45 -2.76 -12.82 12.10
N GLU A 46 -2.16 -13.96 11.83
CA GLU A 46 -2.85 -15.27 11.85
C GLU A 46 -4.18 -15.26 11.07
N ASN A 47 -4.14 -14.75 9.83
CA ASN A 47 -5.32 -14.58 8.95
C ASN A 47 -6.40 -13.58 9.40
N THR A 48 -6.18 -12.85 10.49
CA THR A 48 -7.10 -11.83 10.99
C THR A 48 -6.49 -10.42 10.87
N TRP A 49 -7.33 -9.43 10.59
CA TRP A 49 -6.93 -8.02 10.62
C TRP A 49 -7.05 -7.48 12.04
N SER A 50 -5.93 -7.03 12.61
CA SER A 50 -5.89 -6.39 13.93
C SER A 50 -5.52 -4.92 13.79
N GLU A 51 -6.31 -4.05 14.44
CA GLU A 51 -5.99 -2.63 14.58
C GLU A 51 -4.67 -2.47 15.35
N THR A 52 -3.83 -1.54 14.90
CA THR A 52 -2.53 -1.29 15.54
C THR A 52 -2.67 -0.45 16.82
N GLY A 53 -3.83 0.15 17.07
CA GLY A 53 -4.11 1.02 18.23
C GLY A 53 -3.66 2.48 18.06
N SER A 54 -2.93 2.80 16.99
CA SER A 54 -2.56 4.16 16.59
C SER A 54 -2.94 4.42 15.13
N GLY A 55 -3.15 5.68 14.77
CA GLY A 55 -3.49 6.09 13.39
C GLY A 55 -4.95 5.79 13.00
N CYS A 56 -5.87 5.95 13.95
CA CYS A 56 -7.30 5.97 13.65
C CYS A 56 -7.78 7.41 13.49
N GLU A 57 -8.54 7.67 12.44
CA GLU A 57 -9.19 8.96 12.18
C GLU A 57 -10.69 8.74 11.97
N THR A 58 -11.47 9.74 12.36
CA THR A 58 -12.94 9.75 12.22
C THR A 58 -13.37 11.03 11.50
N LEU A 59 -14.22 10.88 10.49
CA LEU A 59 -14.84 11.96 9.75
C LEU A 59 -16.35 11.93 9.98
N GLU A 60 -16.91 13.08 10.36
CA GLU A 60 -18.35 13.28 10.46
C GLU A 60 -18.85 14.05 9.23
N LEU A 61 -19.82 13.48 8.53
CA LEU A 61 -20.38 14.03 7.29
C LEU A 61 -21.83 14.43 7.56
N LYS A 62 -22.08 15.72 7.78
CA LYS A 62 -23.40 16.28 8.14
C LYS A 62 -24.31 16.51 6.92
N SER A 63 -24.41 15.52 6.04
CA SER A 63 -25.28 15.55 4.86
C SER A 63 -25.86 14.17 4.62
N SER A 64 -27.19 14.09 4.58
CA SER A 64 -27.95 12.87 4.28
C SER A 64 -27.70 12.34 2.86
N ASP A 65 -27.42 13.26 1.95
CA ASP A 65 -27.32 13.00 0.50
C ASP A 65 -25.87 12.73 0.07
N GLN A 66 -24.91 12.86 1.00
CA GLN A 66 -23.53 12.56 0.73
C GLN A 66 -23.35 11.03 0.59
N ALA A 67 -22.83 10.61 -0.56
CA ALA A 67 -22.58 9.21 -0.91
C ALA A 67 -21.09 8.92 -1.21
N SER A 68 -20.22 9.89 -0.93
CA SER A 68 -18.78 9.77 -1.13
C SER A 68 -17.96 10.69 -0.23
N VAL A 69 -16.74 10.28 0.08
CA VAL A 69 -15.72 11.12 0.75
C VAL A 69 -14.31 10.70 0.32
N GLU A 70 -13.40 11.67 0.20
CA GLU A 70 -11.97 11.38 0.02
C GLU A 70 -11.32 11.18 1.39
N LEU A 71 -10.74 10.00 1.62
CA LEU A 71 -9.80 9.76 2.71
C LEU A 71 -8.44 10.28 2.25
N SER A 72 -7.83 11.19 3.00
CA SER A 72 -6.57 11.86 2.64
C SER A 72 -5.52 11.66 3.72
N ASN A 73 -4.27 12.06 3.44
CA ASN A 73 -3.13 11.92 4.35
C ASN A 73 -2.87 10.47 4.80
N LEU A 74 -3.22 9.50 3.96
CA LEU A 74 -2.93 8.10 4.22
C LEU A 74 -1.43 7.82 4.03
N PHE A 75 -0.91 6.84 4.75
CA PHE A 75 0.45 6.36 4.54
C PHE A 75 0.51 5.41 3.36
N ALA A 76 1.59 5.48 2.58
CA ALA A 76 1.85 4.58 1.46
C ALA A 76 2.05 3.12 1.92
N ASP A 77 1.75 2.17 1.02
CA ASP A 77 1.86 0.70 1.24
C ASP A 77 1.24 0.20 2.57
N THR A 78 0.18 0.86 3.03
CA THR A 78 -0.41 0.64 4.35
C THR A 78 -1.83 0.10 4.23
N PHE A 79 -2.17 -0.85 5.10
CA PHE A 79 -3.52 -1.41 5.18
C PHE A 79 -4.37 -0.61 6.17
N TYR A 80 -5.58 -0.28 5.73
CA TYR A 80 -6.59 0.41 6.52
C TYR A 80 -7.86 -0.43 6.60
N LYS A 81 -8.44 -0.53 7.79
CA LYS A 81 -9.83 -0.93 7.96
C LYS A 81 -10.66 0.34 7.95
N VAL A 82 -11.62 0.43 7.03
CA VAL A 82 -12.55 1.56 6.91
C VAL A 82 -13.93 1.08 7.35
N GLU A 83 -14.56 1.82 8.25
CA GLU A 83 -15.91 1.57 8.77
C GLU A 83 -16.79 2.78 8.44
N LEU A 84 -17.98 2.54 7.90
CA LEU A 84 -18.99 3.56 7.60
C LEU A 84 -20.26 3.25 8.38
N ARG A 85 -20.81 4.25 9.07
CA ARG A 85 -22.09 4.18 9.79
C ARG A 85 -22.99 5.33 9.38
N ALA A 86 -24.28 5.05 9.23
CA ALA A 86 -25.31 6.08 9.15
C ALA A 86 -25.80 6.42 10.56
N HIS A 87 -26.24 7.65 10.77
CA HIS A 87 -26.81 8.11 12.04
C HIS A 87 -28.14 8.84 11.80
N ASN A 88 -29.11 8.60 12.68
CA ASN A 88 -30.36 9.34 12.76
C ASN A 88 -30.79 9.55 14.23
N SER A 89 -32.04 9.94 14.46
CA SER A 89 -32.60 10.17 15.80
C SER A 89 -32.56 8.94 16.72
N ILE A 90 -32.53 7.72 16.15
CA ILE A 90 -32.46 6.45 16.89
C ILE A 90 -31.01 6.15 17.31
N GLY A 91 -30.03 6.56 16.48
CA GLY A 91 -28.61 6.39 16.73
C GLY A 91 -27.85 5.89 15.50
N TYR A 92 -26.75 5.18 15.74
CA TYR A 92 -25.88 4.66 14.69
C TYR A 92 -26.34 3.31 14.14
N SER A 93 -26.18 3.12 12.83
CA SER A 93 -26.35 1.83 12.17
C SER A 93 -25.23 0.85 12.52
N THR A 94 -25.43 -0.43 12.19
CA THR A 94 -24.32 -1.38 12.07
C THR A 94 -23.31 -0.88 11.03
N PRO A 95 -21.99 -0.97 11.29
CA PRO A 95 -20.99 -0.50 10.34
C PRO A 95 -20.89 -1.39 9.10
N GLY A 96 -20.86 -0.76 7.93
CA GLY A 96 -20.28 -1.37 6.73
C GLY A 96 -18.75 -1.29 6.81
N GLN A 97 -18.04 -2.31 6.33
CA GLN A 97 -16.59 -2.40 6.48
C GLN A 97 -15.88 -2.85 5.20
N ILE A 98 -14.71 -2.27 4.94
CA ILE A 98 -13.77 -2.73 3.91
C ILE A 98 -12.34 -2.74 4.44
N ILE A 99 -11.49 -3.55 3.82
CA ILE A 99 -10.04 -3.44 3.94
C ILE A 99 -9.50 -2.78 2.69
N LEU A 100 -8.74 -1.72 2.88
CA LEU A 100 -8.07 -0.93 1.86
C LEU A 100 -6.56 -1.11 1.99
N LYS A 101 -5.84 -1.20 0.88
CA LYS A 101 -4.39 -1.06 0.82
C LYS A 101 -4.02 0.12 -0.06
N THR A 102 -3.20 1.05 0.42
CA THR A 102 -2.68 2.15 -0.41
C THR A 102 -1.59 1.67 -1.36
N ALA A 103 -1.39 2.40 -2.46
CA ALA A 103 -0.28 2.15 -3.37
C ALA A 103 1.07 2.40 -2.67
N ARG A 104 2.14 1.84 -3.25
CA ARG A 104 3.50 2.17 -2.81
C ARG A 104 3.85 3.58 -3.27
N ASP A 105 4.67 4.27 -2.50
CA ASP A 105 5.24 5.53 -2.92
C ASP A 105 6.15 5.28 -4.15
N PRO A 106 5.89 5.93 -5.30
CA PRO A 106 6.69 5.74 -6.51
C PRO A 106 8.15 6.18 -6.31
N SER A 107 8.45 7.07 -5.36
CA SER A 107 9.82 7.44 -4.99
C SER A 107 10.57 6.36 -4.20
N THR A 108 9.82 5.42 -3.60
CA THR A 108 10.36 4.25 -2.88
C THR A 108 10.56 3.04 -3.81
N ILE A 109 10.40 3.23 -5.14
CA ILE A 109 11.02 2.30 -6.08
C ILE A 109 12.53 2.45 -5.90
N GLU A 110 13.11 1.63 -5.02
CA GLU A 110 14.48 1.18 -5.17
C GLU A 110 14.64 0.85 -6.65
N SER A 111 15.42 1.67 -7.36
CA SER A 111 15.60 1.55 -8.80
C SER A 111 15.82 0.08 -9.13
N PRO A 112 14.93 -0.58 -9.89
CA PRO A 112 15.06 -2.00 -10.16
C PRO A 112 16.05 -2.13 -11.31
N LEU A 113 17.30 -1.68 -11.10
CA LEU A 113 18.49 -1.84 -11.95
C LEU A 113 19.69 -1.01 -11.41
N TYR A 114 20.06 -1.21 -10.15
CA TYR A 114 21.49 -1.33 -9.80
C TYR A 114 21.78 -2.63 -9.06
N SER A 115 20.96 -3.66 -9.29
CA SER A 115 21.51 -4.99 -9.54
C SER A 115 21.61 -5.19 -11.05
N SER A 116 22.33 -4.28 -11.72
CA SER A 116 23.38 -4.88 -12.52
C SER A 116 24.21 -5.62 -11.48
N ARG A 117 24.14 -6.95 -11.50
CA ARG A 117 25.40 -7.67 -11.50
C ARG A 117 26.27 -6.82 -12.40
N SER A 118 27.16 -6.05 -11.79
CA SER A 118 28.45 -5.87 -12.40
C SER A 118 28.95 -7.32 -12.52
N LEU A 119 28.55 -7.98 -13.61
CA LEU A 119 29.54 -8.52 -14.49
C LEU A 119 30.48 -7.33 -14.72
N ARG A 120 31.41 -7.16 -13.78
CA ARG A 120 32.77 -6.93 -14.14
C ARG A 120 33.12 -8.12 -15.03
N THR A 121 32.66 -8.07 -16.28
CA THR A 121 33.59 -8.13 -17.39
C THR A 121 34.49 -6.90 -17.25
N SER A 122 35.24 -6.82 -16.14
CA SER A 122 36.59 -6.34 -16.25
C SER A 122 37.16 -7.35 -17.22
N CYS A 123 37.44 -6.89 -18.43
CA CYS A 123 38.57 -7.42 -19.16
C CYS A 123 39.69 -7.63 -18.13
N ALA A 124 39.85 -8.86 -17.65
CA ALA A 124 41.11 -9.34 -17.12
C ALA A 124 42.01 -9.56 -18.35
N SER A 125 42.23 -8.51 -19.13
CA SER A 125 43.32 -8.38 -20.08
C SER A 125 44.26 -7.31 -19.54
N ALA A 126 44.77 -7.56 -18.35
CA ALA A 126 45.96 -6.90 -17.82
C ALA A 126 46.85 -7.85 -16.98
N ILE A 127 46.52 -9.15 -16.89
CA ILE A 127 47.34 -10.16 -16.20
C ILE A 127 47.27 -11.51 -16.94
N THR A 128 47.79 -11.58 -18.17
CA THR A 128 48.23 -12.85 -18.78
C THR A 128 49.53 -12.75 -19.58
N LEU A 129 50.03 -11.54 -19.90
CA LEU A 129 51.33 -11.38 -20.57
C LEU A 129 52.55 -11.46 -19.63
N SER A 130 52.37 -11.18 -18.33
CA SER A 130 53.49 -11.20 -17.36
C SER A 130 53.96 -12.63 -17.04
N SER A 131 53.04 -13.60 -16.98
CA SER A 131 53.40 -15.00 -16.70
C SER A 131 53.99 -15.73 -17.90
N LEU A 132 53.66 -15.33 -19.14
CA LEU A 132 54.18 -15.98 -20.35
C LEU A 132 55.64 -15.59 -20.65
N LEU A 133 56.04 -14.34 -20.35
CA LEU A 133 57.42 -13.89 -20.53
C LEU A 133 58.41 -14.52 -19.53
N LEU A 134 57.98 -14.82 -18.30
CA LEU A 134 58.84 -15.44 -17.28
C LEU A 134 59.17 -16.90 -17.61
N VAL A 135 58.22 -17.65 -18.17
CA VAL A 135 58.43 -19.05 -18.59
C VAL A 135 59.36 -19.15 -19.78
N ILE A 136 59.23 -18.24 -20.77
CA ILE A 136 60.12 -18.21 -21.94
C ILE A 136 61.56 -17.84 -21.53
N TYR A 137 61.72 -16.87 -20.62
CA TYR A 137 63.05 -16.49 -20.11
C TYR A 137 63.75 -17.64 -19.36
N LEU A 138 63.03 -18.40 -18.54
CA LEU A 138 63.60 -19.54 -17.81
C LEU A 138 63.94 -20.72 -18.74
N SER A 139 63.20 -20.91 -19.84
CA SER A 139 63.48 -21.95 -20.83
C SER A 139 64.67 -21.66 -21.76
N LEU A 140 65.14 -20.40 -21.82
CA LEU A 140 66.32 -19.99 -22.60
C LEU A 140 67.61 -19.98 -21.77
N LEU A 141 67.51 -20.25 -20.46
CA LEU A 141 68.63 -20.27 -19.49
C LEU A 141 68.91 -21.67 -18.91
N SER A 142 68.24 -22.71 -19.42
CA SER A 142 68.55 -24.13 -19.17
C SER A 142 69.08 -24.77 -20.44
#